data_AF-H2XK28-F1
#
_entry.id   AF-H2XK28-F1
#
_cell.length_a   1.000
_cell.length_b   1.000
_cell.length_c   1.000
_cell.angle_alpha   90.00
_cell.angle_beta   90.00
_cell.angle_gamma   90.00
#
_symmetry.space_group_name_H-M   'P 1'
#
loop_
_entity.id
_entity.type
_entity.pdbx_description
1 polymer ?
#
loop_
_entity_poly.entity_id
_entity_poly.type
_entity_poly.pdbx_seq_one_letter_code
_entity_poly.pdbx_strand_id
1 'polypeptide(L)'
;MVGSCGHHNTISNKDSPNIRIKFNEWSSFLDLDHFNSSYLIAVLTEKKCSNKPYLWTDSSVKCESNVSITALRQAEATFNLSQLMFALYHGSISACTFLDLQLNRPPRDIRKHFTLLGTKNCYNLSGTTFREALHTLCWEITESGGLSVIFSMMQNPVLPIIRQKCLDALTNILCVEHIEKIVLERQPWFLEKLVTLIKSGDLQCDMVPAISVLDRLIVVILSENMKLPYEQLIKLDFVTMCIHRLQ
;
A
#
# COMPACT_ATOMS: atom_id res chain seq x y z
N MET A 1 -33.02 -46.78 8.56
CA MET A 1 -33.54 -45.45 8.90
C MET A 1 -32.70 -44.86 10.02
N VAL A 2 -31.80 -43.93 9.72
CA VAL A 2 -31.50 -42.75 10.56
C VAL A 2 -31.00 -41.69 9.58
N GLY A 3 -31.76 -40.61 9.41
CA GLY A 3 -31.44 -39.50 8.54
C GLY A 3 -30.58 -38.47 9.26
N SER A 4 -29.51 -38.03 8.60
CA SER A 4 -28.66 -36.92 9.04
C SER A 4 -28.98 -35.72 8.16
N CYS A 5 -29.76 -34.77 8.68
CA CYS A 5 -29.99 -33.49 8.01
C CYS A 5 -28.87 -32.52 8.39
N GLY A 6 -27.98 -32.28 7.43
CA GLY A 6 -26.99 -31.21 7.48
C GLY A 6 -27.70 -29.85 7.57
N HIS A 7 -27.25 -29.02 8.53
CA HIS A 7 -27.65 -27.62 8.57
C HIS A 7 -26.79 -26.85 7.55
N HIS A 8 -27.37 -26.63 6.37
CA HIS A 8 -26.93 -25.57 5.48
C HIS A 8 -27.26 -24.23 6.15
N ASN A 9 -26.24 -23.54 6.66
CA ASN A 9 -26.35 -22.13 6.99
C ASN A 9 -26.39 -21.32 5.69
N THR A 10 -27.59 -21.13 5.14
CA THR A 10 -27.88 -20.11 4.15
C THR A 10 -27.73 -18.73 4.78
N ILE A 11 -26.61 -18.06 4.49
CA ILE A 11 -26.40 -16.65 4.84
C ILE A 11 -27.33 -15.81 3.95
N SER A 12 -28.36 -15.24 4.56
CA SER A 12 -29.28 -14.29 3.93
C SER A 12 -28.55 -12.99 3.60
N ASN A 13 -28.65 -12.60 2.34
CA ASN A 13 -27.73 -11.68 1.66
C ASN A 13 -28.29 -10.24 1.57
N LYS A 14 -28.95 -9.71 2.62
CA LYS A 14 -29.68 -8.44 2.48
C LYS A 14 -29.44 -7.30 3.48
N ASP A 15 -28.83 -7.46 4.66
CA ASP A 15 -28.78 -6.32 5.61
C ASP A 15 -27.54 -6.27 6.52
N SER A 16 -26.29 -6.22 6.01
CA SER A 16 -25.13 -5.76 6.82
C SER A 16 -23.83 -5.52 6.00
N PRO A 17 -23.43 -4.26 5.74
CA PRO A 17 -22.08 -3.93 5.21
C PRO A 17 -20.94 -4.08 6.25
N ASN A 18 -21.20 -4.67 7.42
CA ASN A 18 -20.33 -4.63 8.61
C ASN A 18 -19.81 -6.01 9.05
N ILE A 19 -19.66 -6.99 8.15
CA ILE A 19 -19.09 -8.28 8.54
C ILE A 19 -17.57 -8.13 8.68
N ARG A 20 -17.14 -8.09 9.95
CA ARG A 20 -15.74 -8.04 10.38
C ARG A 20 -15.24 -9.45 10.66
N ILE A 21 -14.23 -9.91 9.95
CA ILE A 21 -13.54 -11.17 10.29
C ILE A 21 -12.28 -10.80 11.08
N LYS A 22 -12.30 -11.05 12.40
CA LYS A 22 -11.24 -10.64 13.32
C LYS A 22 -10.08 -11.63 13.27
N PHE A 23 -8.88 -11.13 12.94
CA PHE A 23 -7.62 -11.83 13.17
C PHE A 23 -6.67 -10.89 13.91
N ASN A 24 -6.26 -11.28 15.12
CA ASN A 24 -5.56 -10.43 16.08
C ASN A 24 -6.35 -9.12 16.37
N GLU A 25 -5.71 -7.96 16.19
CA GLU A 25 -6.24 -6.61 16.47
C GLU A 25 -6.99 -5.97 15.29
N TRP A 26 -7.02 -6.60 14.11
CA TRP A 26 -7.63 -6.02 12.91
C TRP A 26 -8.71 -6.93 12.30
N SER A 27 -9.87 -6.34 12.06
CA SER A 27 -10.94 -6.92 11.24
C SER A 27 -10.88 -6.48 9.78
N SER A 28 -10.96 -7.44 8.84
CA SER A 28 -11.13 -7.14 7.42
C SER A 28 -12.57 -6.76 7.07
N PHE A 29 -12.74 -5.96 6.01
CA PHE A 29 -14.03 -5.57 5.43
C PHE A 29 -14.35 -6.38 4.16
N LEU A 30 -15.50 -7.09 4.14
CA LEU A 30 -15.89 -7.94 3.01
C LEU A 30 -16.00 -7.20 1.67
N ASP A 31 -16.41 -5.94 1.70
CA ASP A 31 -16.51 -5.10 0.50
C ASP A 31 -15.14 -4.64 -0.02
N LEU A 32 -14.06 -4.84 0.74
CA LEU A 32 -12.68 -4.62 0.28
C LEU A 32 -11.98 -5.91 -0.16
N ASP A 33 -12.62 -7.08 -0.02
CA ASP A 33 -12.08 -8.40 -0.38
C ASP A 33 -12.11 -8.67 -1.90
N HIS A 34 -11.56 -7.74 -2.68
CA HIS A 34 -11.49 -7.79 -4.12
C HIS A 34 -10.39 -6.85 -4.66
N PHE A 35 -10.10 -6.92 -5.96
CA PHE A 35 -9.12 -6.04 -6.63
C PHE A 35 -9.73 -4.98 -7.56
N ASN A 36 -10.97 -4.54 -7.33
CA ASN A 36 -11.53 -3.40 -8.04
C ASN A 36 -10.76 -2.12 -7.65
N SER A 37 -9.80 -1.71 -8.49
CA SER A 37 -8.90 -0.58 -8.21
C SER A 37 -9.67 0.72 -8.01
N SER A 38 -10.67 1.02 -8.84
CA SER A 38 -11.46 2.25 -8.72
C SER A 38 -12.16 2.35 -7.37
N TYR A 39 -12.72 1.23 -6.87
CA TYR A 39 -13.33 1.20 -5.54
C TYR A 39 -12.29 1.35 -4.43
N LEU A 40 -11.16 0.64 -4.53
CA LEU A 40 -10.08 0.72 -3.54
C LEU A 40 -9.48 2.14 -3.47
N ILE A 41 -9.32 2.82 -4.61
CA ILE A 41 -8.85 4.21 -4.68
C ILE A 41 -9.88 5.16 -4.08
N ALA A 42 -11.17 4.97 -4.38
CA ALA A 42 -12.23 5.77 -3.78
C ALA A 42 -12.24 5.65 -2.24
N VAL A 43 -12.07 4.44 -1.72
CA VAL A 43 -11.93 4.20 -0.28
C VAL A 43 -10.64 4.82 0.27
N LEU A 44 -9.50 4.60 -0.38
CA LEU A 44 -8.20 5.18 0.02
C LEU A 44 -8.30 6.70 0.17
N THR A 45 -8.96 7.36 -0.78
CA THR A 45 -9.03 8.81 -0.88
C THR A 45 -10.24 9.43 -0.18
N GLU A 46 -10.98 8.65 0.61
CA GLU A 46 -12.10 9.16 1.41
C GLU A 46 -11.61 10.26 2.36
N LYS A 47 -12.18 11.46 2.23
CA LYS A 47 -11.71 12.67 2.94
C LYS A 47 -12.50 12.89 4.22
N LYS A 48 -11.79 13.31 5.27
CA LYS A 48 -12.40 14.01 6.41
C LYS A 48 -12.70 15.46 5.99
N CYS A 49 -13.59 16.16 6.71
CA CYS A 49 -13.88 17.59 6.50
C CYS A 49 -12.63 18.49 6.51
N SER A 50 -11.49 18.04 7.06
CA SER A 50 -10.22 18.77 7.11
C SER A 50 -9.26 18.49 5.95
N ASN A 51 -9.66 17.70 4.93
CA ASN A 51 -8.81 17.31 3.80
C ASN A 51 -7.53 16.53 4.22
N LYS A 52 -7.47 16.09 5.48
CA LYS A 52 -6.46 15.18 6.01
C LYS A 52 -7.00 13.74 5.92
N PRO A 53 -6.16 12.74 5.64
CA PRO A 53 -6.56 11.34 5.75
C PRO A 53 -7.01 11.02 7.18
N TYR A 54 -7.81 9.97 7.35
CA TYR A 54 -8.18 9.52 8.69
C TYR A 54 -6.96 8.87 9.33
N LEU A 55 -6.10 9.71 9.89
CA LEU A 55 -5.02 9.25 10.75
C LEU A 55 -5.59 8.77 12.07
N TRP A 56 -5.02 7.67 12.56
CA TRP A 56 -4.96 7.41 14.00
C TRP A 56 -4.49 8.68 14.69
N THR A 57 -5.33 9.10 15.63
CA THR A 57 -5.20 10.32 16.42
C THR A 57 -3.76 10.67 16.72
N ASP A 58 -3.46 11.98 16.68
CA ASP A 58 -2.24 12.60 17.20
C ASP A 58 -1.67 11.79 18.36
N SER A 59 -0.36 11.55 18.29
CA SER A 59 0.57 10.72 19.09
C SER A 59 0.42 10.68 20.63
N SER A 60 -0.67 11.22 21.17
CA SER A 60 -1.10 11.27 22.56
C SER A 60 -1.99 10.11 23.04
N VAL A 61 -2.47 9.21 22.16
CA VAL A 61 -3.44 8.18 22.57
C VAL A 61 -2.78 6.82 22.81
N LYS A 62 -2.65 6.44 24.09
CA LYS A 62 -2.19 5.13 24.59
C LYS A 62 -3.21 3.99 24.43
N CYS A 63 -4.17 4.09 23.50
CA CYS A 63 -5.30 3.15 23.45
C CYS A 63 -5.68 2.80 22.01
N GLU A 64 -5.59 1.51 21.67
CA GLU A 64 -6.01 0.88 20.41
C GLU A 64 -7.49 1.11 20.04
N SER A 65 -8.27 1.73 20.92
CA SER A 65 -9.72 1.88 20.79
C SER A 65 -10.21 3.10 19.98
N ASN A 66 -9.35 4.04 19.56
CA ASN A 66 -9.78 5.33 18.97
C ASN A 66 -9.58 5.45 17.45
N VAL A 67 -9.45 4.31 16.80
CA VAL A 67 -9.30 4.18 15.38
C VAL A 67 -10.64 4.37 14.68
N SER A 68 -10.77 5.34 13.77
CA SER A 68 -12.00 5.42 12.97
C SER A 68 -12.12 4.22 12.04
N ILE A 69 -13.36 3.79 11.77
CA ILE A 69 -13.65 2.74 10.80
C ILE A 69 -13.05 3.09 9.44
N THR A 70 -13.17 4.36 9.03
CA THR A 70 -12.59 4.85 7.78
C THR A 70 -11.07 4.69 7.73
N ALA A 71 -10.35 4.96 8.82
CA ALA A 71 -8.90 4.74 8.87
C ALA A 71 -8.52 3.28 8.62
N LEU A 72 -9.27 2.33 9.21
CA LEU A 72 -9.06 0.89 8.95
C LEU A 72 -9.36 0.52 7.51
N ARG A 73 -10.42 1.09 6.93
CA ARG A 73 -10.77 0.86 5.53
C ARG A 73 -9.70 1.40 4.58
N GLN A 74 -9.18 2.60 4.83
CA GLN A 74 -8.09 3.17 4.04
C GLN A 74 -6.81 2.34 4.19
N ALA A 75 -6.53 1.79 5.38
CA ALA A 75 -5.38 0.93 5.61
C ALA A 75 -5.50 -0.42 4.87
N GLU A 76 -6.69 -1.04 4.86
CA GLU A 76 -6.93 -2.27 4.10
C GLU A 76 -6.92 -2.00 2.58
N ALA A 77 -7.45 -0.86 2.14
CA ALA A 77 -7.34 -0.43 0.75
C ALA A 77 -5.87 -0.24 0.34
N THR A 78 -5.06 0.41 1.19
CA THR A 78 -3.61 0.54 0.97
C THR A 78 -2.94 -0.83 0.85
N PHE A 79 -3.28 -1.76 1.75
CA PHE A 79 -2.79 -3.13 1.71
C PHE A 79 -3.13 -3.80 0.37
N ASN A 80 -4.41 -3.81 -0.01
CA ASN A 80 -4.87 -4.50 -1.21
C ASN A 80 -4.32 -3.84 -2.49
N LEU A 81 -4.20 -2.52 -2.53
CA LEU A 81 -3.55 -1.81 -3.64
C LEU A 81 -2.06 -2.14 -3.73
N SER A 82 -1.34 -2.25 -2.60
CA SER A 82 0.07 -2.65 -2.60
C SER A 82 0.27 -4.07 -3.15
N GLN A 83 -0.60 -5.00 -2.79
CA GLN A 83 -0.59 -6.38 -3.31
C GLN A 83 -0.89 -6.42 -4.81
N LEU A 84 -1.84 -5.60 -5.26
CA LEU A 84 -2.15 -5.45 -6.68
C LEU A 84 -0.97 -4.89 -7.46
N MET A 85 -0.36 -3.80 -6.98
CA MET A 85 0.83 -3.20 -7.61
C MET A 85 1.99 -4.18 -7.68
N PHE A 86 2.24 -4.93 -6.60
CA PHE A 86 3.27 -5.97 -6.57
C PHE A 86 3.03 -7.06 -7.62
N ALA A 87 1.79 -7.55 -7.74
CA ALA A 87 1.45 -8.54 -8.75
C ALA A 87 1.66 -7.99 -10.18
N LEU A 88 1.22 -6.76 -10.44
CA LEU A 88 1.43 -6.11 -11.74
C LEU A 88 2.92 -5.92 -12.06
N TYR A 89 3.72 -5.45 -11.09
CA TYR A 89 5.16 -5.26 -11.25
C TYR A 89 5.87 -6.55 -11.67
N HIS A 90 5.50 -7.68 -11.07
CA HIS A 90 6.07 -8.99 -11.38
C HIS A 90 5.42 -9.73 -12.56
N GLY A 91 4.44 -9.13 -13.24
CA GLY A 91 3.72 -9.79 -14.33
C GLY A 91 2.84 -10.97 -13.86
N SER A 92 2.43 -10.97 -12.59
CA SER A 92 1.58 -11.99 -11.98
C SER A 92 0.11 -11.72 -12.26
N ILE A 93 -0.63 -12.75 -12.67
CA ILE A 93 -2.11 -12.70 -12.79
C ILE A 93 -2.82 -12.96 -11.46
N SER A 94 -2.08 -13.16 -10.38
CA SER A 94 -2.65 -13.52 -9.08
C SER A 94 -2.08 -12.69 -7.93
N ALA A 95 -2.95 -12.33 -7.00
CA ALA A 95 -2.61 -11.61 -5.77
C ALA A 95 -3.52 -12.04 -4.62
N CYS A 96 -3.10 -11.80 -3.39
CA CYS A 96 -3.92 -12.03 -2.19
C CYS A 96 -4.41 -10.69 -1.63
N THR A 97 -5.69 -10.60 -1.30
CA THR A 97 -6.19 -9.50 -0.46
C THR A 97 -5.70 -9.69 0.97
N PHE A 98 -5.88 -8.67 1.81
CA PHE A 98 -5.67 -8.78 3.24
C PHE A 98 -6.45 -9.95 3.84
N LEU A 99 -7.73 -10.10 3.46
CA LEU A 99 -8.58 -11.18 3.93
C LEU A 99 -8.09 -12.56 3.47
N ASP A 100 -7.57 -12.65 2.24
CA ASP A 100 -7.04 -13.92 1.74
C ASP A 100 -5.87 -14.39 2.60
N LEU A 101 -4.95 -13.49 2.97
CA LEU A 101 -3.83 -13.83 3.83
C LEU A 101 -4.28 -14.20 5.25
N GLN A 102 -5.27 -13.48 5.79
CA GLN A 102 -5.83 -13.79 7.10
C GLN A 102 -6.48 -15.18 7.16
N LEU A 103 -7.18 -15.56 6.09
CA LEU A 103 -7.91 -16.83 6.01
C LEU A 103 -7.10 -17.96 5.35
N ASN A 104 -5.83 -17.73 5.02
CA ASN A 104 -4.99 -18.64 4.24
C ASN A 104 -5.70 -19.12 2.96
N ARG A 105 -6.41 -18.22 2.27
CA ARG A 105 -7.08 -18.50 0.99
C ARG A 105 -6.06 -18.49 -0.16
N PRO A 106 -6.32 -19.25 -1.22
CA PRO A 106 -5.49 -19.20 -2.41
C PRO A 106 -5.54 -17.81 -3.07
N PRO A 107 -4.46 -17.38 -3.77
CA PRO A 107 -4.44 -16.14 -4.52
C PRO A 107 -5.60 -16.03 -5.52
N ARG A 108 -6.12 -14.81 -5.69
CA ARG A 108 -7.21 -14.50 -6.62
C ARG A 108 -6.68 -14.07 -7.97
N ASP A 109 -7.44 -14.38 -9.02
CA ASP A 109 -7.18 -13.87 -10.37
C ASP A 109 -7.55 -12.39 -10.46
N ILE A 110 -6.55 -11.53 -10.66
CA ILE A 110 -6.72 -10.07 -10.70
C ILE A 110 -7.30 -9.57 -12.04
N ARG A 111 -7.22 -10.38 -13.10
CA ARG A 111 -7.66 -9.98 -14.46
C ARG A 111 -9.14 -9.66 -14.53
N LYS A 112 -9.94 -10.32 -13.69
CA LYS A 112 -11.39 -10.10 -13.58
C LYS A 112 -11.74 -8.69 -13.10
N HIS A 113 -10.80 -8.00 -12.46
CA HIS A 113 -11.01 -6.71 -11.83
C HIS A 113 -10.18 -5.58 -12.46
N PHE A 114 -9.35 -5.90 -13.46
CA PHE A 114 -8.47 -4.95 -14.12
C PHE A 114 -8.72 -4.97 -15.63
N THR A 115 -9.47 -3.99 -16.13
CA THR A 115 -9.92 -3.92 -17.53
C THR A 115 -8.77 -3.92 -18.53
N LEU A 116 -7.64 -3.29 -18.20
CA LEU A 116 -6.42 -3.25 -19.03
C LEU A 116 -5.72 -4.61 -19.15
N LEU A 117 -5.87 -5.51 -18.17
CA LEU A 117 -5.35 -6.88 -18.29
C LEU A 117 -6.25 -7.76 -19.19
N GLY A 118 -7.42 -7.26 -19.57
CA GLY A 118 -8.35 -7.88 -20.51
C GLY A 118 -8.95 -9.20 -20.01
N THR A 119 -10.06 -9.59 -20.64
CA THR A 119 -10.66 -10.93 -20.51
C THR A 119 -10.14 -11.92 -21.56
N LYS A 120 -9.15 -11.52 -22.38
CA LYS A 120 -8.72 -12.28 -23.57
C LYS A 120 -7.57 -13.25 -23.25
N ASN A 121 -7.66 -14.43 -23.88
CA ASN A 121 -6.80 -15.61 -23.80
C ASN A 121 -5.41 -15.41 -23.15
N CYS A 122 -5.16 -16.21 -22.11
CA CYS A 122 -4.01 -16.22 -21.20
C CYS A 122 -2.61 -16.23 -21.87
N TYR A 123 -2.53 -16.54 -23.16
CA TYR A 123 -1.28 -16.86 -23.86
C TYR A 123 -0.52 -15.65 -24.42
N ASN A 124 -1.11 -14.45 -24.40
CA ASN A 124 -0.52 -13.26 -25.03
C ASN A 124 -0.33 -12.05 -24.09
N LEU A 125 -0.45 -12.21 -22.76
CA LEU A 125 -0.16 -11.11 -21.84
C LEU A 125 1.36 -10.85 -21.83
N SER A 126 1.79 -9.75 -22.41
CA SER A 126 3.18 -9.33 -22.40
C SER A 126 3.51 -8.56 -21.13
N GLY A 127 4.79 -8.53 -20.75
CA GLY A 127 5.27 -7.67 -19.67
C GLY A 127 5.06 -6.17 -19.95
N THR A 128 4.74 -5.76 -21.18
CA THR A 128 4.33 -4.37 -21.47
C THR A 128 2.92 -4.08 -20.97
N THR A 129 1.96 -5.01 -21.15
CA THR A 129 0.59 -4.84 -20.65
C THR A 129 0.54 -4.71 -19.13
N PHE A 130 1.32 -5.51 -18.41
CA PHE A 130 1.41 -5.40 -16.95
C PHE A 130 2.03 -4.08 -16.49
N ARG A 131 3.06 -3.59 -17.20
CA ARG A 131 3.68 -2.29 -16.90
C ARG A 131 2.74 -1.13 -17.18
N GLU A 132 1.99 -1.17 -18.29
CA GLU A 132 0.96 -0.18 -18.61
C GLU A 132 -0.13 -0.16 -17.54
N ALA A 133 -0.61 -1.35 -17.13
CA ALA A 133 -1.57 -1.50 -16.05
C ALA A 133 -1.08 -0.90 -14.72
N LEU A 134 0.16 -1.21 -14.33
CA LEU A 134 0.78 -0.65 -13.13
C LEU A 134 0.90 0.87 -13.24
N HIS A 135 1.36 1.36 -14.39
CA HIS A 135 1.54 2.79 -14.64
C HIS A 135 0.22 3.56 -14.52
N THR A 136 -0.86 3.07 -15.15
CA THR A 136 -2.20 3.65 -15.01
C THR A 136 -2.66 3.66 -13.55
N LEU A 137 -2.50 2.54 -12.83
CA LEU A 137 -2.90 2.44 -11.43
C LEU A 137 -2.17 3.46 -10.54
N CYS A 138 -0.86 3.61 -10.70
CA CYS A 138 -0.06 4.56 -9.93
C CYS A 138 -0.44 6.02 -10.22
N TRP A 139 -0.78 6.36 -11.47
CA TRP A 139 -1.30 7.67 -11.82
C TRP A 139 -2.67 7.93 -11.21
N GLU A 140 -3.61 6.98 -11.33
CA GLU A 140 -4.95 7.11 -10.74
C GLU A 140 -4.89 7.33 -9.23
N ILE A 141 -4.03 6.59 -8.52
CA ILE A 141 -3.78 6.78 -7.08
C ILE A 141 -3.27 8.21 -6.81
N THR A 142 -2.32 8.67 -7.61
CA THR A 142 -1.67 9.98 -7.43
C THR A 142 -2.62 11.14 -7.70
N GLU A 143 -3.34 11.11 -8.83
CA GLU A 143 -4.31 12.14 -9.22
C GLU A 143 -5.50 12.22 -8.26
N SER A 144 -5.93 11.09 -7.71
CA SER A 144 -6.99 11.04 -6.71
C SER A 144 -6.56 11.56 -5.33
N GLY A 145 -5.27 11.88 -5.15
CA GLY A 145 -4.71 12.38 -3.89
C GLY A 145 -4.29 11.27 -2.91
N GLY A 146 -4.17 10.03 -3.37
CA GLY A 146 -3.80 8.86 -2.56
C GLY A 146 -2.42 8.96 -1.91
N LEU A 147 -1.46 9.67 -2.53
CA LEU A 147 -0.14 9.92 -1.94
C LEU A 147 -0.22 10.59 -0.57
N SER A 148 -1.14 11.54 -0.40
CA SER A 148 -1.32 12.24 0.89
C SER A 148 -1.74 11.27 2.00
N VAL A 149 -2.58 10.28 1.67
CA VAL A 149 -3.06 9.25 2.58
C VAL A 149 -1.93 8.27 2.91
N ILE A 150 -1.23 7.78 1.88
CA ILE A 150 -0.11 6.84 2.01
C ILE A 150 1.02 7.44 2.87
N PHE A 151 1.42 8.69 2.61
CA PHE A 151 2.45 9.37 3.42
C PHE A 151 2.04 9.52 4.88
N SER A 152 0.76 9.79 5.10
CA SER A 152 0.22 9.91 6.44
C SER A 152 0.25 8.58 7.19
N MET A 153 -0.20 7.50 6.56
CA MET A 153 -0.17 6.16 7.15
C MET A 153 1.25 5.62 7.33
N MET A 154 2.18 5.97 6.46
CA MET A 154 3.59 5.60 6.61
C MET A 154 4.21 6.21 7.88
N GLN A 155 3.68 7.33 8.37
CA GLN A 155 4.14 7.93 9.63
C GLN A 155 3.49 7.30 10.86
N ASN A 156 2.56 6.35 10.70
CA ASN A 156 1.84 5.70 11.78
C ASN A 156 2.78 4.84 12.65
N PRO A 157 2.85 5.07 13.97
CA PRO A 157 3.74 4.31 14.85
C PRO A 157 3.17 2.96 15.30
N VAL A 158 1.85 2.74 15.19
CA VAL A 158 1.16 1.65 15.89
C VAL A 158 0.91 0.41 14.99
N LEU A 159 0.87 0.54 13.65
CA LEU A 159 0.75 -0.61 12.73
C LEU A 159 1.98 -0.75 11.81
N PRO A 160 3.02 -1.50 12.22
CA PRO A 160 4.19 -1.77 11.40
C PRO A 160 3.85 -2.37 10.03
N ILE A 161 2.89 -3.30 9.97
CA ILE A 161 2.48 -3.93 8.72
C ILE A 161 1.91 -2.94 7.70
N ILE A 162 1.23 -1.88 8.16
CA ILE A 162 0.69 -0.85 7.25
C ILE A 162 1.73 0.15 6.84
N ARG A 163 2.64 0.51 7.74
CA ARG A 163 3.81 1.28 7.35
C ARG A 163 4.64 0.56 6.29
N GLN A 164 4.89 -0.75 6.46
CA GLN A 164 5.53 -1.58 5.44
C GLN A 164 4.77 -1.53 4.12
N LYS A 165 3.45 -1.73 4.13
CA LYS A 165 2.63 -1.73 2.91
C LYS A 165 2.55 -0.36 2.23
N CYS A 166 2.64 0.73 2.99
CA CYS A 166 2.81 2.07 2.43
C CYS A 166 4.15 2.20 1.70
N LEU A 167 5.24 1.67 2.26
CA LEU A 167 6.54 1.68 1.60
C LEU A 167 6.55 0.79 0.35
N ASP A 168 5.96 -0.41 0.42
CA ASP A 168 5.78 -1.30 -0.74
C ASP A 168 5.00 -0.61 -1.87
N ALA A 169 3.92 0.11 -1.51
CA ALA A 169 3.16 0.91 -2.46
C ALA A 169 4.00 2.04 -3.07
N LEU A 170 4.77 2.76 -2.26
CA LEU A 170 5.65 3.84 -2.72
C LEU A 170 6.77 3.34 -3.64
N THR A 171 7.34 2.16 -3.40
CA THR A 171 8.33 1.55 -4.30
C THR A 171 7.77 1.42 -5.72
N ASN A 172 6.49 1.05 -5.85
CA ASN A 172 5.83 0.92 -7.15
C ASN A 172 5.40 2.27 -7.74
N ILE A 173 4.81 3.15 -6.93
CA ILE A 173 4.33 4.47 -7.39
C ILE A 173 5.49 5.32 -7.90
N LEU A 174 6.64 5.29 -7.22
CA LEU A 174 7.85 6.04 -7.59
C LEU A 174 8.63 5.38 -8.74
N CYS A 175 8.15 4.26 -9.28
CA CYS A 175 8.64 3.73 -10.55
C CYS A 175 8.04 4.42 -11.78
N VAL A 176 6.97 5.19 -11.59
CA VAL A 176 6.27 5.88 -12.68
C VAL A 176 6.83 7.28 -12.85
N GLU A 177 7.40 7.51 -14.04
CA GLU A 177 8.05 8.77 -14.43
C GLU A 177 7.21 10.01 -14.08
N HIS A 178 7.90 11.05 -13.64
CA HIS A 178 7.38 12.32 -13.13
C HIS A 178 6.81 12.27 -11.71
N ILE A 179 6.24 11.14 -11.25
CA ILE A 179 5.70 11.06 -9.90
C ILE A 179 6.82 11.20 -8.86
N GLU A 180 7.96 10.56 -9.10
CA GLU A 180 9.14 10.66 -8.24
C GLU A 180 9.61 12.10 -8.04
N LYS A 181 9.62 12.89 -9.13
CA LYS A 181 10.09 14.27 -9.13
C LYS A 181 9.12 15.16 -8.37
N ILE A 182 7.81 14.99 -8.62
CA ILE A 182 6.75 15.67 -7.87
C ILE A 182 6.90 15.40 -6.37
N VAL A 183 7.18 14.16 -5.97
CA VAL A 183 7.38 13.79 -4.57
C VAL A 183 8.62 14.45 -3.99
N LEU A 184 9.77 14.37 -4.67
CA LEU A 184 11.02 14.98 -4.22
C LEU A 184 10.94 16.51 -4.08
N GLU A 185 10.22 17.17 -4.99
CA GLU A 185 10.05 18.63 -4.97
C GLU A 185 9.03 19.10 -3.92
N ARG A 186 7.95 18.34 -3.71
CA ARG A 186 6.83 18.77 -2.85
C ARG A 186 6.86 18.21 -1.43
N GLN A 187 7.65 17.17 -1.16
CA GLN A 187 7.70 16.50 0.14
C GLN A 187 9.13 16.49 0.71
N PRO A 188 9.66 17.65 1.14
CA PRO A 188 11.05 17.76 1.59
C PRO A 188 11.36 16.93 2.85
N TRP A 189 10.34 16.60 3.65
CA TRP A 189 10.46 15.75 4.83
C TRP A 189 10.65 14.26 4.49
N PHE A 190 10.34 13.84 3.26
CA PHE A 190 10.22 12.44 2.92
C PHE A 190 11.56 11.69 2.98
N LEU A 191 12.63 12.29 2.44
CA LEU A 191 13.97 11.70 2.50
C LEU A 191 14.48 11.54 3.94
N GLU A 192 14.28 12.54 4.78
CA GLU A 192 14.62 12.47 6.20
C GLU A 192 13.84 11.34 6.91
N LYS A 193 12.56 11.18 6.57
CA LYS A 193 11.75 10.10 7.13
C LYS A 193 12.27 8.73 6.70
N LEU A 194 12.61 8.54 5.42
CA LEU A 194 13.20 7.28 4.94
C LEU A 194 14.51 6.97 5.66
N VAL A 195 15.42 7.94 5.77
CA VAL A 195 16.69 7.77 6.51
C VAL A 195 16.44 7.40 7.98
N THR A 196 15.44 8.02 8.62
CA THR A 196 15.07 7.67 10.01
C THR A 196 14.61 6.22 10.15
N LEU A 197 13.79 5.74 9.21
CA LEU A 197 13.33 4.35 9.17
C LEU A 197 14.50 3.38 8.96
N ILE A 198 15.48 3.74 8.13
CA ILE A 198 16.67 2.92 7.91
C ILE A 198 17.55 2.86 9.16
N LYS A 199 17.75 4.01 9.82
CA LYS A 199 18.60 4.14 11.00
C LYS A 199 18.09 3.35 12.20
N SER A 200 16.79 3.41 12.45
CA SER A 200 16.20 3.02 13.74
C SER A 200 14.99 2.10 13.64
N GLY A 201 14.48 1.86 12.43
CA GLY A 201 13.31 1.02 12.21
C GLY A 201 13.62 -0.48 12.28
N ASP A 202 12.53 -1.25 12.36
CA ASP A 202 12.57 -2.70 12.24
C ASP A 202 13.15 -3.12 10.88
N LEU A 203 13.94 -4.20 10.88
CA LEU A 203 14.62 -4.66 9.67
C LEU A 203 13.64 -4.96 8.53
N GLN A 204 12.58 -5.71 8.82
CA GLN A 204 11.66 -6.24 7.81
C GLN A 204 10.58 -5.22 7.45
N CYS A 205 10.02 -4.54 8.44
CA CYS A 205 8.88 -3.65 8.24
C CYS A 205 9.28 -2.24 7.79
N ASP A 206 10.47 -1.77 8.17
CA ASP A 206 10.88 -0.38 7.99
C ASP A 206 12.12 -0.23 7.12
N MET A 207 13.23 -0.86 7.52
CA MET A 207 14.53 -0.62 6.90
C MET A 207 14.59 -1.12 5.46
N VAL A 208 14.28 -2.40 5.22
CA VAL A 208 14.34 -2.98 3.87
C VAL A 208 13.42 -2.23 2.89
N PRO A 209 12.12 -2.01 3.19
CA PRO A 209 11.25 -1.26 2.29
C PRO A 209 11.70 0.20 2.11
N ALA A 210 12.19 0.88 3.16
CA ALA A 210 12.69 2.24 3.04
C ALA A 210 13.94 2.34 2.17
N ILE A 211 14.85 1.36 2.23
CA ILE A 211 15.99 1.26 1.31
C ILE A 211 15.49 1.08 -0.12
N SER A 212 14.52 0.20 -0.37
CA SER A 212 13.96 0.00 -1.71
C SER A 212 13.35 1.27 -2.30
N VAL A 213 12.64 2.05 -1.49
CA VAL A 213 12.14 3.37 -1.91
C VAL A 213 13.29 4.35 -2.17
N LEU A 214 14.27 4.40 -1.28
CA LEU A 214 15.36 5.37 -1.37
C LEU A 214 16.31 5.09 -2.54
N ASP A 215 16.61 3.82 -2.83
CA ASP A 215 17.40 3.40 -3.99
C ASP A 215 16.80 3.96 -5.29
N ARG A 216 15.47 3.82 -5.45
CA ARG A 216 14.75 4.38 -6.59
C ARG A 216 14.88 5.89 -6.68
N LEU A 217 14.75 6.60 -5.55
CA LEU A 217 14.86 8.06 -5.52
C LEU A 217 16.30 8.53 -5.79
N ILE A 218 17.32 7.81 -5.34
CA ILE A 218 18.72 8.16 -5.60
C ILE A 218 19.01 8.13 -7.10
N VAL A 219 18.54 7.10 -7.81
CA VAL A 219 18.68 7.01 -9.27
C VAL A 219 18.15 8.27 -9.94
N VAL A 220 16.98 8.74 -9.51
CA VAL A 220 16.30 9.92 -10.05
C VAL A 220 17.05 11.20 -9.71
N ILE A 221 17.46 11.35 -8.44
CA ILE A 221 18.22 12.51 -7.96
C ILE A 221 19.49 12.69 -8.80
N LEU A 222 20.18 11.58 -9.09
CA LEU A 222 21.41 11.59 -9.89
C LEU A 222 21.13 11.80 -11.37
N SER A 223 20.12 11.13 -11.96
CA SER A 223 19.81 11.27 -13.38
C SER A 223 19.29 12.66 -13.74
N GLU A 224 18.50 13.27 -12.86
CA GLU A 224 17.89 14.60 -13.04
C GLU A 224 18.75 15.74 -12.46
N ASN A 225 19.94 15.44 -11.93
CA ASN A 225 20.84 16.42 -11.30
C ASN A 225 20.15 17.27 -10.20
N MET A 226 19.33 16.64 -9.36
CA MET A 226 18.54 17.33 -8.33
C MET A 226 19.40 17.74 -7.13
N LYS A 227 19.96 18.95 -7.18
CA LYS A 227 20.89 19.48 -6.16
C LYS A 227 20.34 19.45 -4.72
N LEU A 228 19.11 19.93 -4.51
CA LEU A 228 18.55 20.08 -3.16
C LEU A 228 18.35 18.71 -2.45
N PRO A 229 17.64 17.72 -3.05
CA PRO A 229 17.58 16.37 -2.50
C PRO A 229 18.95 15.70 -2.26
N TYR A 230 19.90 15.91 -3.19
CA TYR A 230 21.25 15.36 -3.06
C TYR A 230 21.98 15.92 -1.83
N GLU A 231 21.95 17.24 -1.64
CA GLU A 231 22.55 17.89 -0.46
C GLU A 231 21.88 17.46 0.85
N GLN A 232 20.57 17.18 0.83
CA GLN A 232 19.88 16.63 2.00
C GLN A 232 20.43 15.25 2.38
N LEU A 233 20.61 14.34 1.42
CA LEU A 233 21.17 13.00 1.70
C LEU A 233 22.61 13.06 2.24
N ILE A 234 23.43 13.99 1.74
CA ILE A 234 24.77 14.23 2.29
C ILE A 234 24.69 14.70 3.74
N LYS A 235 23.85 15.68 4.04
CA LYS A 235 23.67 16.21 5.40
C LYS A 235 23.17 15.16 6.38
N LEU A 236 22.40 14.20 5.90
CA LEU A 236 21.88 13.08 6.68
C LEU A 236 22.91 11.96 6.90
N ASP A 237 24.12 12.09 6.35
CA ASP A 237 25.22 11.12 6.46
C ASP A 237 24.80 9.68 6.07
N PHE A 238 24.01 9.61 4.99
CA PHE A 238 23.31 8.39 4.58
C PHE A 238 24.27 7.20 4.34
N VAL A 239 25.39 7.43 3.66
CA VAL A 239 26.36 6.36 3.31
C VAL A 239 26.97 5.75 4.57
N THR A 240 27.43 6.60 5.49
CA THR A 240 28.01 6.17 6.77
C THR A 240 26.98 5.40 7.61
N MET A 241 25.74 5.86 7.62
CA MET A 241 24.64 5.17 8.31
C MET A 241 24.40 3.76 7.74
N CYS A 242 24.37 3.59 6.42
CA CYS A 242 24.22 2.28 5.79
C CYS A 242 25.37 1.33 6.15
N ILE A 243 26.61 1.83 6.16
CA ILE A 243 27.78 1.04 6.57
C ILE A 243 27.66 0.56 8.02
N HIS A 244 27.23 1.44 8.94
CA HIS A 244 27.05 1.07 10.35
C HIS A 244 25.97 -0.01 10.56
N ARG A 245 24.93 -0.05 9.73
CA ARG A 245 23.85 -1.05 9.84
C ARG A 245 24.24 -2.42 9.29
N LEU A 246 25.34 -2.53 8.55
CA LEU A 246 25.88 -3.79 8.02
C LEU A 246 26.86 -4.48 8.99
N GLN A 247 27.26 -3.80 10.07
CA GLN A 247 28.16 -4.32 11.12
C GLN A 247 27.36 -4.94 12.27
#